data_AF-A0A7J4FA25-F1
#
_entry.id   AF-A0A7J4FA25-F1
#
_cell.length_a   1.000
_cell.length_b   1.000
_cell.length_c   1.000
_cell.angle_alpha   90.00
_cell.angle_beta   90.00
_cell.angle_gamma   90.00
#
_symmetry.space_group_name_H-M   'P 1'
#
loop_
_entity.id
_entity.type
_entity.pdbx_description
1 polymer ?
#
loop_
_entity_poly.entity_id
_entity_poly.type
_entity_poly.pdbx_seq_one_letter_code
_entity_poly.pdbx_strand_id
1 'polypeptide(L)'
;MAEGVATTGEIWRVMDFEITEDKFVVVKEGERRRDYVMDEQGIIAMVRGRGLLVITGCGHPGVINTVRHAMRMTGVDEVYGVVGGLHLRKAREERIERTIRELRELDPSLIAPCHCTGIRAVSALYREFRDRMRTFHVGDRIRIG
;
A
#
# COMPACT_ATOMS: atom_id res chain seq x y z
N MET A 1 6.80 17.52 9.41
CA MET A 1 7.43 16.41 8.66
C MET A 1 8.70 16.94 8.03
N ALA A 2 9.66 16.07 7.68
CA ALA A 2 10.85 16.48 6.94
C ALA A 2 10.47 16.94 5.52
N GLU A 3 11.33 17.73 4.87
CA GLU A 3 11.13 18.15 3.48
C GLU A 3 10.99 16.92 2.57
N GLY A 4 10.03 16.96 1.64
CA GLY A 4 9.73 15.86 0.73
C GLY A 4 8.95 14.70 1.35
N VAL A 5 8.52 14.80 2.63
CA VAL A 5 7.72 13.77 3.31
C VAL A 5 6.34 14.30 3.70
N ALA A 6 5.29 13.54 3.40
CA ALA A 6 3.91 13.87 3.69
C ALA A 6 3.12 12.64 4.17
N THR A 7 1.96 12.85 4.82
CA THR A 7 0.93 11.81 4.97
C THR A 7 0.02 11.80 3.75
N THR A 8 -0.61 10.66 3.46
CA THR A 8 -1.66 10.56 2.43
C THR A 8 -2.93 11.36 2.78
N GLY A 9 -3.19 11.61 4.06
CA GLY A 9 -4.54 11.96 4.50
C GLY A 9 -5.51 10.79 4.29
N GLU A 10 -6.80 11.08 4.20
CA GLU A 10 -7.81 10.10 3.81
C GLU A 10 -7.58 9.64 2.36
N ILE A 11 -7.45 8.32 2.16
CA ILE A 11 -7.10 7.72 0.87
C ILE A 11 -8.36 7.51 0.03
N TRP A 12 -8.35 8.04 -1.20
CA TRP A 12 -9.43 7.83 -2.16
C TRP A 12 -9.41 6.39 -2.70
N ARG A 13 -10.60 5.78 -2.75
CA ARG A 13 -10.79 4.38 -3.15
C ARG A 13 -11.42 4.34 -4.55
N VAL A 14 -10.61 4.07 -5.57
CA VAL A 14 -11.02 4.04 -6.99
C VAL A 14 -10.94 2.64 -7.61
N MET A 15 -10.15 1.74 -7.02
CA MET A 15 -10.03 0.37 -7.48
C MET A 15 -11.20 -0.46 -6.97
N ASP A 16 -12.00 -0.99 -7.89
CA ASP A 16 -13.15 -1.86 -7.66
C ASP A 16 -12.83 -3.18 -6.92
N PHE A 17 -11.57 -3.62 -6.94
CA PHE A 17 -11.12 -4.85 -6.26
C PHE A 17 -10.47 -4.64 -4.90
N GLU A 18 -10.17 -3.39 -4.52
CA GLU A 18 -9.58 -3.06 -3.23
C GLU A 18 -10.64 -2.60 -2.24
N ILE A 19 -11.57 -3.51 -1.95
CA ILE A 19 -12.67 -3.27 -1.03
C ILE A 19 -12.21 -3.54 0.41
N THR A 20 -12.48 -2.60 1.31
CA THR A 20 -12.26 -2.76 2.75
C THR A 20 -13.19 -3.83 3.31
N GLU A 21 -12.70 -4.70 4.19
CA GLU A 21 -13.51 -5.78 4.78
C GLU A 21 -14.76 -5.23 5.50
N ASP A 22 -15.84 -6.01 5.55
CA ASP A 22 -17.13 -5.64 6.12
C ASP A 22 -17.26 -5.91 7.63
N LYS A 23 -16.19 -6.41 8.26
CA LYS A 23 -16.15 -6.82 9.66
C LYS A 23 -15.85 -5.70 10.66
N PHE A 24 -15.42 -4.52 10.18
CA PHE A 24 -15.15 -3.39 11.06
C PHE A 24 -16.43 -2.62 11.36
N VAL A 25 -16.60 -2.21 12.62
CA VAL A 25 -17.83 -1.57 13.12
C VAL A 25 -17.44 -0.36 13.96
N VAL A 26 -18.10 0.76 13.70
CA VAL A 26 -18.02 1.99 14.50
C VAL A 26 -19.38 2.25 15.14
N VAL A 27 -19.38 2.78 16.36
CA VAL A 27 -20.61 3.24 17.01
C VAL A 27 -20.75 4.74 16.76
N LYS A 28 -21.79 5.15 16.03
CA LYS A 28 -22.17 6.56 15.82
C LYS A 28 -23.58 6.76 16.31
N GLU A 29 -23.79 7.75 17.18
CA GLU A 29 -25.11 8.09 17.71
C GLU A 29 -25.82 6.91 18.40
N GLY A 30 -25.06 6.00 19.02
CA GLY A 30 -25.58 4.79 19.67
C GLY A 30 -25.86 3.62 18.70
N GLU A 31 -25.71 3.81 17.39
CA GLU A 31 -25.92 2.76 16.38
C GLU A 31 -24.60 2.15 15.91
N ARG A 32 -24.60 0.83 15.71
CA ARG A 32 -23.50 0.12 15.06
C ARG A 32 -23.60 0.32 13.55
N ARG A 33 -22.60 1.00 12.97
CA ARG A 33 -22.45 1.19 11.53
C ARG A 33 -21.17 0.53 11.05
N ARG A 34 -21.15 0.09 9.79
CA ARG A 34 -19.91 -0.43 9.18
C ARG A 34 -18.84 0.65 9.21
N ASP A 35 -17.65 0.26 9.60
CA ASP A 35 -16.46 1.10 9.53
C ASP A 35 -15.67 0.77 8.26
N TYR A 36 -15.35 1.81 7.49
CA TYR A 36 -14.57 1.72 6.27
C TYR A 36 -13.09 2.04 6.51
N VAL A 37 -12.70 2.31 7.76
CA VAL A 37 -11.34 2.65 8.18
C VAL A 37 -10.85 3.86 7.37
N MET A 38 -11.67 4.91 7.33
CA MET A 38 -11.37 6.13 6.55
C MET A 38 -10.19 6.92 7.13
N ASP A 39 -9.88 6.69 8.40
CA ASP A 39 -8.80 7.29 9.16
C ASP A 39 -7.43 6.65 8.90
N GLU A 40 -7.35 5.52 8.18
CA GLU A 40 -6.05 4.94 7.82
C GLU A 40 -5.28 5.86 6.86
N GLN A 41 -4.01 6.09 7.19
CA GLN A 41 -3.08 6.91 6.41
C GLN A 41 -1.79 6.15 6.10
N GLY A 42 -1.14 6.55 5.02
CA GLY A 42 0.22 6.18 4.68
C GLY A 42 1.18 7.36 4.79
N ILE A 43 2.48 7.06 4.73
CA ILE A 43 3.55 8.06 4.57
C ILE A 43 4.01 8.02 3.12
N ILE A 44 4.26 9.19 2.54
CA ILE A 44 4.80 9.36 1.21
C ILE A 44 6.12 10.12 1.32
N ALA A 45 7.15 9.66 0.61
CA ALA A 45 8.40 10.39 0.46
C ALA A 45 8.72 10.58 -1.02
N MET A 46 8.97 11.82 -1.43
CA MET A 46 9.46 12.18 -2.77
C MET A 46 10.98 12.00 -2.80
N VAL A 47 11.43 10.90 -3.38
CA VAL A 47 12.84 10.56 -3.47
C VAL A 47 13.45 11.28 -4.67
N ARG A 48 14.40 12.18 -4.40
CA ARG A 48 15.04 13.01 -5.44
C ARG A 48 15.59 12.13 -6.56
N GLY A 49 15.10 12.39 -7.78
CA GLY A 49 15.52 11.67 -9.00
C GLY A 49 15.07 10.21 -9.09
N ARG A 50 14.15 9.75 -8.23
CA ARG A 50 13.65 8.36 -8.25
C ARG A 50 12.12 8.22 -8.21
N GLY A 51 11.40 9.24 -7.76
CA GLY A 51 9.94 9.20 -7.68
C GLY A 51 9.42 8.94 -6.27
N LEU A 52 8.20 8.41 -6.15
CA LEU A 52 7.48 8.24 -4.89
C LEU A 52 7.85 6.94 -4.18
N LEU A 53 8.22 7.07 -2.91
CA LEU A 53 8.17 5.98 -1.96
C LEU A 53 6.86 6.06 -1.18
N VAL A 54 6.04 5.02 -1.25
CA VAL A 54 4.78 4.91 -0.52
C VAL A 54 4.94 3.89 0.60
N ILE A 55 4.68 4.32 1.84
CA ILE A 55 4.80 3.50 3.04
C ILE A 55 3.41 3.32 3.66
N THR A 56 2.95 2.08 3.74
CA THR A 56 1.64 1.73 4.31
C THR A 56 1.79 1.14 5.72
N GLY A 57 0.75 1.34 6.55
CA GLY A 57 0.59 0.60 7.80
C GLY A 57 0.18 -0.85 7.51
N CYS A 58 -1.13 -1.11 7.42
CA CYS A 58 -1.64 -2.42 7.00
C CYS A 58 -2.23 -2.40 5.59
N GLY A 59 -2.69 -1.26 5.08
CA GLY A 59 -3.19 -1.09 3.73
C GLY A 59 -4.66 -1.46 3.55
N HIS A 60 -5.54 -1.18 4.52
CA HIS A 60 -6.98 -1.50 4.37
C HIS A 60 -7.68 -0.77 3.23
N PRO A 61 -7.33 0.49 2.87
CA PRO A 61 -7.84 1.14 1.67
C PRO A 61 -7.41 0.44 0.37
N GLY A 62 -6.40 -0.42 0.43
CA GLY A 62 -5.75 -1.02 -0.74
C GLY A 62 -4.44 -0.33 -1.10
N VAL A 63 -3.46 -1.13 -1.50
CA VAL A 63 -2.13 -0.62 -1.86
C VAL A 63 -2.18 0.19 -3.14
N ILE A 64 -2.97 -0.23 -4.13
CA ILE A 64 -3.06 0.46 -5.42
C ILE A 64 -3.80 1.79 -5.28
N ASN A 65 -4.89 1.81 -4.52
CA ASN A 65 -5.58 3.03 -4.11
C ASN A 65 -4.63 3.99 -3.40
N THR A 66 -3.80 3.49 -2.48
CA THR A 66 -2.84 4.33 -1.75
C THR A 66 -1.79 4.92 -2.68
N VAL A 67 -1.23 4.12 -3.60
CA VAL A 67 -0.22 4.60 -4.55
C VAL A 67 -0.82 5.61 -5.54
N ARG A 68 -1.97 5.32 -6.15
CA ARG A 68 -2.63 6.24 -7.08
C ARG A 68 -3.06 7.53 -6.40
N HIS A 69 -3.52 7.45 -5.14
CA HIS A 69 -3.81 8.63 -4.32
C HIS A 69 -2.55 9.48 -4.07
N ALA A 70 -1.43 8.84 -3.72
CA ALA A 70 -0.15 9.52 -3.55
C ALA A 70 0.30 10.24 -4.83
N MET A 71 0.26 9.56 -5.97
CA MET A 71 0.61 10.14 -7.28
C MET A 71 -0.23 11.38 -7.58
N ARG A 72 -1.55 11.29 -7.39
CA ARG A 72 -2.47 12.42 -7.58
C ARG A 72 -2.17 13.58 -6.62
N MET A 73 -1.89 13.28 -5.36
CA MET A 73 -1.64 14.28 -4.33
C MET A 73 -0.33 15.05 -4.58
N THR A 74 0.70 14.38 -5.09
CA THR A 74 2.02 14.98 -5.31
C THR A 74 2.26 15.46 -6.75
N GLY A 75 1.46 14.99 -7.72
CA GLY A 75 1.71 15.20 -9.15
C GLY A 75 2.95 14.46 -9.67
N VAL A 76 3.36 13.38 -9.00
CA VAL A 76 4.52 12.58 -9.39
C VAL A 76 4.03 11.23 -9.88
N ASP A 77 4.31 10.93 -11.15
CA ASP A 77 3.81 9.71 -11.79
C ASP A 77 4.78 8.53 -11.69
N GLU A 78 6.02 8.78 -11.28
CA GLU A 78 7.03 7.74 -11.07
C GLU A 78 6.95 7.17 -9.66
N VAL A 79 6.80 5.86 -9.54
CA VAL A 79 6.77 5.15 -8.25
C VAL A 79 8.12 4.49 -8.01
N TYR A 80 8.91 5.03 -7.09
CA TYR A 80 10.16 4.40 -6.68
C TYR A 80 9.92 3.07 -5.97
N GLY A 81 8.96 3.05 -5.03
CA GLY A 81 8.69 1.83 -4.30
C GLY A 81 7.52 1.87 -3.33
N VAL A 82 7.12 0.67 -2.90
CA VAL A 82 6.04 0.44 -1.95
C VAL A 82 6.56 -0.40 -0.79
N VAL A 83 6.37 0.07 0.44
CA VAL A 83 6.86 -0.58 1.66
C VAL A 83 5.73 -0.67 2.68
N GLY A 84 5.56 -1.82 3.34
CA GLY A 84 4.58 -1.94 4.43
C GLY A 84 3.61 -3.11 4.27
N GLY A 85 2.53 -3.08 5.06
CA GLY A 85 1.45 -4.06 4.95
C GLY A 85 0.57 -3.79 3.72
N LEU A 86 0.25 -4.84 2.96
CA LEU A 86 -0.62 -4.74 1.78
C LEU A 86 -2.03 -5.31 2.01
N HIS A 87 -2.34 -5.76 3.22
CA HIS A 87 -3.60 -6.39 3.63
C HIS A 87 -4.08 -7.58 2.79
N LEU A 88 -3.15 -8.36 2.22
CA LEU A 88 -3.47 -9.46 1.30
C LEU A 88 -3.58 -10.84 1.97
N ARG A 89 -3.36 -10.97 3.29
CA ARG A 89 -3.29 -12.29 3.96
C ARG A 89 -4.56 -13.13 3.79
N LYS A 90 -5.73 -12.48 3.81
CA LYS A 90 -7.05 -13.10 3.65
C LYS A 90 -7.69 -12.79 2.29
N ALA A 91 -6.95 -12.13 1.39
CA ALA A 91 -7.47 -11.78 0.07
C ALA A 91 -7.74 -13.03 -0.76
N ARG A 92 -8.77 -12.97 -1.61
CA ARG A 92 -8.99 -13.97 -2.67
C ARG A 92 -7.85 -13.86 -3.69
N GLU A 93 -7.58 -14.95 -4.39
CA GLU A 93 -6.50 -15.04 -5.38
C GLU A 93 -6.64 -13.97 -6.47
N GLU A 94 -7.85 -13.74 -6.96
CA GLU A 94 -8.16 -12.67 -7.92
C GLU A 94 -7.68 -11.29 -7.45
N ARG A 95 -7.88 -10.93 -6.17
CA ARG A 95 -7.40 -9.64 -5.62
C ARG A 95 -5.88 -9.56 -5.63
N ILE A 96 -5.19 -10.67 -5.31
CA ILE A 96 -3.72 -10.73 -5.35
C ILE A 96 -3.23 -10.55 -6.79
N GLU A 97 -3.83 -11.26 -7.75
CA GLU A 97 -3.46 -11.17 -9.18
C GLU A 97 -3.69 -9.77 -9.75
N ARG A 98 -4.82 -9.14 -9.43
CA ARG A 98 -5.12 -7.76 -9.84
C ARG A 98 -4.15 -6.76 -9.20
N THR A 99 -3.80 -6.95 -7.93
CA THR A 99 -2.77 -6.12 -7.26
C THR A 99 -1.41 -6.24 -7.96
N ILE A 100 -1.00 -7.47 -8.31
CA ILE A 100 0.27 -7.73 -9.01
C ILE A 100 0.27 -7.08 -10.40
N ARG A 101 -0.85 -7.15 -11.12
CA ARG A 101 -1.00 -6.52 -12.44
C ARG A 101 -0.81 -5.01 -12.37
N GLU A 102 -1.48 -4.35 -11.43
CA GLU A 102 -1.33 -2.90 -11.24
C GLU A 102 0.07 -2.52 -10.78
N LEU A 103 0.68 -3.28 -9.86
CA LEU A 103 2.08 -3.06 -9.47
C LEU A 103 3.04 -3.26 -10.66
N ARG A 104 2.74 -4.16 -11.61
CA ARG A 104 3.53 -4.33 -12.83
C ARG A 104 3.42 -3.09 -13.73
N GLU A 105 2.23 -2.53 -13.88
CA GLU A 105 2.00 -1.31 -14.67
C GLU A 105 2.68 -0.08 -14.05
N LEU A 106 2.71 0.01 -12.72
CA LEU A 106 3.40 1.06 -11.97
C LEU A 106 4.93 0.91 -11.95
N ASP A 107 5.43 -0.27 -12.34
CA ASP A 107 6.85 -0.65 -12.46
C ASP A 107 7.79 -0.17 -11.32
N PRO A 108 7.46 -0.37 -10.02
CA PRO A 108 8.28 0.13 -8.94
C PRO A 108 9.64 -0.58 -8.89
N SER A 109 10.68 0.16 -8.51
CA SER A 109 12.02 -0.39 -8.30
C SER A 109 12.15 -1.19 -6.99
N LEU A 110 11.25 -0.95 -6.03
CA LEU A 110 11.25 -1.61 -4.72
C LEU A 110 9.83 -1.99 -4.28
N ILE A 111 9.63 -3.26 -3.93
CA ILE A 111 8.43 -3.75 -3.25
C ILE A 111 8.85 -4.47 -1.98
N ALA A 112 8.51 -3.91 -0.81
CA ALA A 112 8.88 -4.46 0.48
C ALA A 112 7.62 -4.77 1.34
N PRO A 113 6.90 -5.86 1.02
CA PRO A 113 5.70 -6.23 1.76
C PRO A 113 6.07 -6.81 3.14
N CYS A 114 5.32 -6.42 4.15
CA CYS A 114 5.49 -6.94 5.51
C CYS A 114 4.14 -7.14 6.22
N HIS A 115 4.19 -7.40 7.53
CA HIS A 115 3.05 -7.43 8.44
C HIS A 115 1.87 -8.30 7.95
N CYS A 116 0.77 -7.68 7.51
CA CYS A 116 -0.49 -8.33 7.18
C CYS A 116 -0.59 -8.79 5.72
N THR A 117 0.51 -8.76 4.95
CA THR A 117 0.52 -9.20 3.54
C THR A 117 0.29 -10.70 3.39
N GLY A 118 0.88 -11.52 4.27
CA GLY A 118 0.68 -12.97 4.31
C GLY A 118 1.43 -13.76 3.22
N ILE A 119 1.70 -15.04 3.52
CA ILE A 119 2.64 -15.86 2.75
C ILE A 119 2.24 -16.06 1.28
N ARG A 120 0.95 -16.27 0.99
CA ARG A 120 0.46 -16.47 -0.38
C ARG A 120 0.76 -15.27 -1.29
N ALA A 121 0.45 -14.08 -0.79
CA ALA A 121 0.70 -12.84 -1.52
C ALA A 121 2.19 -12.54 -1.62
N VAL A 122 2.97 -12.73 -0.54
CA VAL A 122 4.43 -12.61 -0.55
C VAL A 122 5.04 -13.54 -1.60
N SER A 123 4.62 -14.81 -1.68
CA SER A 123 5.11 -15.76 -2.68
C SER A 123 4.73 -15.33 -4.10
N ALA A 124 3.51 -14.85 -4.33
CA ALA A 124 3.07 -14.38 -5.64
C ALA A 124 3.83 -13.11 -6.08
N LEU A 125 4.04 -12.16 -5.17
CA LEU A 125 4.86 -10.97 -5.41
C LEU A 125 6.31 -11.34 -5.74
N TYR A 126 6.91 -12.28 -5.00
CA TYR A 126 8.28 -12.73 -5.26
C TYR A 126 8.38 -13.42 -6.63
N ARG A 127 7.34 -14.20 -6.97
CA ARG A 127 7.16 -14.85 -8.28
C ARG A 127 6.94 -13.87 -9.44
N GLU A 128 6.63 -12.61 -9.18
CA GLU A 128 6.58 -11.59 -10.22
C GLU A 128 7.84 -10.72 -10.23
N PHE A 129 8.20 -10.13 -9.10
CA PHE A 129 9.13 -9.00 -9.04
C PHE A 129 10.58 -9.36 -8.71
N ARG A 130 10.85 -10.61 -8.31
CA ARG A 130 12.20 -11.15 -8.03
C ARG A 130 13.07 -10.19 -7.20
N ASP A 131 14.13 -9.66 -7.79
CA ASP A 131 15.16 -8.81 -7.21
C ASP A 131 14.64 -7.45 -6.75
N ARG A 132 13.50 -7.00 -7.30
CA ARG A 132 12.81 -5.78 -6.87
C ARG A 132 12.00 -6.00 -5.59
N MET A 133 11.71 -7.25 -5.22
CA MET A 133 11.04 -7.57 -3.97
C MET A 133 12.04 -7.83 -2.85
N ARG A 134 11.85 -7.15 -1.71
CA ARG A 134 12.63 -7.38 -0.50
C ARG A 134 11.72 -7.79 0.65
N THR A 135 12.09 -8.84 1.38
CA THR A 135 11.45 -9.13 2.67
C THR A 135 11.87 -8.10 3.70
N PHE A 136 10.95 -7.71 4.58
CA PHE A 136 11.19 -6.69 5.59
C PHE A 136 10.74 -7.19 6.95
N HIS A 137 11.70 -7.30 7.87
CA HIS A 137 11.56 -7.84 9.21
C HIS A 137 11.88 -6.80 10.28
N VAL A 138 11.59 -7.15 11.54
CA VAL A 138 11.94 -6.32 12.68
C VAL A 138 13.46 -6.12 12.71
N GLY A 139 13.89 -4.86 12.86
CA GLY A 139 15.29 -4.47 12.91
C GLY A 139 15.91 -4.13 11.56
N ASP A 140 15.24 -4.45 10.44
CA ASP A 140 15.71 -4.09 9.12
C ASP A 140 15.71 -2.57 8.92
N ARG A 141 16.68 -2.08 8.14
CA ARG A 141 16.80 -0.66 7.78
C ARG A 141 16.87 -0.53 6.26
N ILE A 142 15.95 0.25 5.69
CA ILE A 142 16.02 0.66 4.29
C ILE A 142 16.65 2.05 4.26
N ARG A 143 17.73 2.20 3.47
CA ARG A 143 18.32 3.49 3.14
C ARG A 143 17.98 3.81 1.70
N ILE A 144 17.40 4.98 1.48
CA ILE A 144 16.96 5.43 0.16
C ILE A 144 17.59 6.81 -0.06
N GLY A 145 18.66 6.83 -0.85
CA GLY A 145 19.52 8.02 -0.99
C GLY A 145 20.52 8.09 0.14
#